data_AF-A0A0G0BFL4-F1
#
_entry.id   AF-A0A0G0BFL4-F1
#
_cell.length_a   1.000
_cell.length_b   1.000
_cell.length_c   1.000
_cell.angle_alpha   90.00
_cell.angle_beta   90.00
_cell.angle_gamma   90.00
#
_symmetry.space_group_name_H-M   'P 1'
#
loop_
_entity.id
_entity.type
_entity.pdbx_description
1 polymer ?
#
loop_
_entity_poly.entity_id
_entity_poly.type
_entity_poly.pdbx_seq_one_letter_code
_entity_poly.pdbx_strand_id
1 'polypeptide(L)'
;MKHLFRLVAILIIMLFQTSTAFAVKFEIHWTSVSNVTGYKVVYNLNGNRVLPFSGTGLTIGPSPANVGNVLTTTLGEFNENTTLCAAVNGYYADGSETSYSQVVCTTRTPSADFFENLGNNQMIFGTYVETGYCIPIINSDGTYLEGATSYTSTSHSVNFEKAPGDWVLYTHQAPGGTIYPLDFVVSYYYQPMEVSVTPDYGKCLTDLTDNGVSVIQNVSYGHYTIASPIINHTVIPTFGSCFTLTASASAGGSISPAQSSLDYMGSVTLTITEDEGNELTELTDNGVSVIGDVYLGQDELLKYDVSNANENHDVVATLEAITNGDIIIPSFGLITDTALVGDWNNDGKDEIGVARKGATYWSYYLDKNGNGV
;
A
#
# COMPACT_ATOMS: atom_id res chain seq x y z
N MET A 1 6.31 67.44 -17.71
CA MET A 1 5.28 67.25 -16.65
C MET A 1 4.22 66.19 -16.96
N LYS A 2 3.63 66.11 -18.17
CA LYS A 2 2.63 65.06 -18.51
C LYS A 2 3.14 63.61 -18.45
N HIS A 3 4.43 63.38 -18.73
CA HIS A 3 5.01 62.03 -18.65
C HIS A 3 5.34 61.58 -17.22
N LEU A 4 5.64 62.53 -16.32
CA LEU A 4 5.94 62.22 -14.91
C LEU A 4 4.66 61.83 -14.13
N PHE A 5 3.53 62.48 -14.44
CA PHE A 5 2.23 62.13 -13.83
C PHE A 5 1.70 60.76 -14.28
N ARG A 6 2.00 60.33 -15.51
CA ARG A 6 1.66 58.98 -16.00
C ARG A 6 2.50 57.90 -15.35
N LEU A 7 3.79 58.18 -15.10
CA LEU A 7 4.67 57.21 -14.43
C LEU A 7 4.29 57.01 -12.97
N VAL A 8 3.94 58.08 -12.25
CA VAL A 8 3.51 57.99 -10.84
C VAL A 8 2.15 57.28 -10.71
N ALA A 9 1.22 57.50 -11.64
CA ALA A 9 -0.07 56.80 -11.64
C ALA A 9 0.06 55.29 -11.90
N ILE A 10 0.98 54.89 -12.80
CA ILE A 10 1.25 53.47 -13.07
C ILE A 10 1.95 52.81 -11.87
N LEU A 11 2.89 53.51 -11.22
CA LEU A 11 3.59 53.00 -10.04
C LEU A 11 2.64 52.79 -8.84
N ILE A 12 1.64 53.67 -8.65
CA ILE A 12 0.62 53.52 -7.61
C ILE A 12 -0.31 52.34 -7.90
N ILE A 13 -0.68 52.10 -9.17
CA ILE A 13 -1.54 50.94 -9.54
C ILE A 13 -0.79 49.61 -9.33
N MET A 14 0.52 49.56 -9.58
CA MET A 14 1.34 48.37 -9.29
C MET A 14 1.54 48.10 -7.78
N LEU A 15 1.50 49.14 -6.94
CA LEU A 15 1.62 49.01 -5.48
C LEU A 15 0.33 48.50 -4.79
N PHE A 16 -0.79 48.38 -5.52
CA PHE A 16 -2.08 47.91 -5.00
C PHE A 16 -2.62 46.64 -5.68
N GLN A 17 -1.80 45.91 -6.45
CA GLN A 17 -2.17 44.56 -6.90
C GLN A 17 -1.85 43.56 -5.79
N THR A 18 -2.79 43.36 -4.88
CA THR A 18 -2.75 42.17 -4.01
C THR A 18 -3.01 40.95 -4.88
N SER A 19 -1.98 40.15 -5.12
CA SER A 19 -2.09 38.83 -5.73
C SER A 19 -2.97 37.95 -4.85
N THR A 20 -4.21 37.70 -5.27
CA THR A 20 -5.02 36.65 -4.65
C THR A 20 -4.57 35.33 -5.26
N ALA A 21 -3.55 34.72 -4.68
CA ALA A 21 -3.23 33.31 -4.93
C ALA A 21 -4.43 32.49 -4.42
N PHE A 22 -5.16 31.82 -5.32
CA PHE A 22 -6.21 30.90 -4.91
C PHE A 22 -5.55 29.69 -4.24
N ALA A 23 -5.79 29.51 -2.94
CA ALA A 23 -5.27 28.37 -2.20
C ALA A 23 -5.87 27.07 -2.76
N VAL A 24 -4.99 26.18 -3.24
CA VAL A 24 -5.39 24.82 -3.65
C VAL A 24 -5.82 24.03 -2.40
N LYS A 25 -6.86 23.23 -2.57
CA LYS A 25 -7.56 22.48 -1.52
C LYS A 25 -7.60 21.02 -1.92
N PHE A 26 -7.18 20.13 -1.02
CA PHE A 26 -7.25 18.68 -1.20
C PHE A 26 -8.31 18.12 -0.27
N GLU A 27 -9.27 17.40 -0.83
CA GLU A 27 -10.28 16.71 -0.03
C GLU A 27 -9.81 15.29 0.27
N ILE A 28 -9.85 14.91 1.53
CA ILE A 28 -9.54 13.55 1.98
C ILE A 28 -10.81 12.92 2.55
N HIS A 29 -11.08 11.67 2.17
CA HIS A 29 -12.25 10.90 2.59
C HIS A 29 -11.81 9.64 3.35
N TRP A 30 -12.59 9.21 4.34
CA TRP A 30 -12.34 7.99 5.09
C TRP A 30 -13.64 7.28 5.48
N THR A 31 -13.52 6.01 5.89
CA THR A 31 -14.64 5.19 6.34
C THR A 31 -14.90 5.33 7.84
N SER A 32 -16.15 5.13 8.24
CA SER A 32 -16.55 5.23 9.64
C SER A 32 -15.96 4.12 10.50
N VAL A 33 -15.58 4.43 11.73
CA VAL A 33 -15.21 3.46 12.77
C VAL A 33 -16.33 3.45 13.81
N SER A 34 -16.70 2.28 14.33
CA SER A 34 -17.80 2.19 15.29
C SER A 34 -17.45 2.89 16.61
N ASN A 35 -18.45 3.54 17.21
CA ASN A 35 -18.40 4.16 18.53
C ASN A 35 -17.40 5.32 18.72
N VAL A 36 -16.77 5.84 17.67
CA VAL A 36 -15.93 7.04 17.78
C VAL A 36 -16.79 8.30 17.96
N THR A 37 -16.28 9.24 18.75
CA THR A 37 -16.89 10.57 18.95
C THR A 37 -16.51 11.55 17.85
N GLY A 38 -15.37 11.34 17.19
CA GLY A 38 -14.96 12.09 16.02
C GLY A 38 -13.57 11.68 15.53
N TYR A 39 -13.01 12.47 14.62
CA TYR A 39 -11.75 12.19 13.95
C TYR A 39 -10.71 13.28 14.14
N LYS A 40 -9.45 12.86 14.12
CA LYS A 40 -8.28 13.72 14.02
C LYS A 40 -7.54 13.42 12.71
N VAL A 41 -7.05 14.47 12.07
CA VAL A 41 -6.16 14.36 10.91
C VAL A 41 -4.75 14.73 11.35
N VAL A 42 -3.80 13.84 11.08
CA VAL A 42 -2.37 14.10 11.21
C VAL A 42 -1.77 14.33 9.84
N TYR A 43 -0.87 15.32 9.71
CA TYR A 43 -0.24 15.64 8.43
C TYR A 43 1.16 16.23 8.57
N ASN A 44 1.96 16.14 7.52
CA ASN A 44 3.18 16.93 7.32
C ASN A 44 3.25 17.45 5.88
N LEU A 45 4.16 18.39 5.65
CA LEU A 45 4.34 19.08 4.36
C LEU A 45 5.73 18.83 3.74
N ASN A 46 6.45 17.81 4.23
CA ASN A 46 7.81 17.51 3.77
C ASN A 46 7.93 16.16 3.06
N GLY A 47 6.80 15.48 2.82
CA GLY A 47 6.76 14.17 2.18
C GLY A 47 7.22 12.99 3.04
N ASN A 48 7.52 13.21 4.33
CA ASN A 48 7.87 12.11 5.23
C ASN A 48 6.65 11.21 5.47
N ARG A 49 6.83 9.88 5.49
CA ARG A 49 5.74 8.92 5.71
C ARG A 49 5.73 8.32 7.11
N VAL A 50 6.70 8.66 7.96
CA VAL A 50 6.82 8.12 9.33
C VAL A 50 5.96 8.89 10.32
N LEU A 51 4.96 8.22 10.89
CA LEU A 51 4.08 8.74 11.95
C LEU A 51 4.79 8.81 13.32
N PRO A 52 4.34 9.67 14.26
CA PRO A 52 3.26 10.65 14.13
C PRO A 52 3.72 11.94 13.42
N PHE A 53 2.78 12.61 12.74
CA PHE A 53 3.08 13.86 12.03
C PHE A 53 2.82 15.11 12.88
N SER A 54 3.64 16.14 12.67
CA SER A 54 3.60 17.43 13.38
C SER A 54 3.59 18.63 12.43
N GLY A 55 2.83 18.54 11.34
CA GLY A 55 2.65 19.62 10.36
C GLY A 55 1.91 20.84 10.92
N THR A 56 2.22 22.01 10.37
CA THR A 56 1.54 23.28 10.64
C THR A 56 1.23 24.00 9.31
N GLY A 57 0.40 25.03 9.33
CA GLY A 57 0.17 25.89 8.16
C GLY A 57 -0.96 25.47 7.20
N LEU A 58 -1.84 24.55 7.59
CA LEU A 58 -3.07 24.26 6.85
C LEU A 58 -4.29 24.91 7.50
N THR A 59 -5.36 25.11 6.72
CA THR A 59 -6.65 25.65 7.19
C THR A 59 -7.31 24.84 8.31
N ILE A 60 -7.00 23.54 8.39
CA ILE A 60 -7.50 22.65 9.43
C ILE A 60 -6.84 22.89 10.80
N GLY A 61 -5.82 23.74 10.87
CA GLY A 61 -5.00 23.95 12.06
C GLY A 61 -3.80 22.99 12.14
N PRO A 62 -3.03 23.04 13.25
CA PRO A 62 -1.84 22.21 13.42
C PRO A 62 -2.18 20.73 13.59
N SER A 63 -1.31 19.86 13.07
CA SER A 63 -1.38 18.40 13.29
C SER A 63 -1.00 18.04 14.74
N PRO A 64 -1.78 17.18 15.43
CA PRO A 64 -3.05 16.59 15.02
C PRO A 64 -4.22 17.58 15.09
N ALA A 65 -4.99 17.68 14.02
CA ALA A 65 -6.14 18.59 13.93
C ALA A 65 -7.45 17.82 14.16
N ASN A 66 -8.29 18.28 15.10
CA ASN A 66 -9.61 17.70 15.33
C ASN A 66 -10.60 18.23 14.29
N VAL A 67 -11.22 17.33 13.53
CA VAL A 67 -12.18 17.66 12.46
C VAL A 67 -13.62 17.29 12.82
N GLY A 68 -13.85 16.76 14.03
CA GLY A 68 -15.17 16.36 14.50
C GLY A 68 -15.66 15.04 13.88
N ASN A 69 -16.97 14.79 13.96
CA ASN A 69 -17.59 13.58 13.42
C ASN A 69 -17.98 13.76 11.95
N VAL A 70 -16.98 13.83 11.10
CA VAL A 70 -17.11 13.90 9.64
C VAL A 70 -16.35 12.74 9.01
N LEU A 71 -16.67 12.42 7.74
CA LEU A 71 -15.96 11.41 6.95
C LEU A 71 -15.16 12.03 5.80
N THR A 72 -15.08 13.35 5.77
CA THR A 72 -14.30 14.13 4.82
C THR A 72 -13.80 15.41 5.46
N THR A 73 -12.63 15.87 5.05
CA THR A 73 -12.16 17.24 5.34
C THR A 73 -11.31 17.78 4.22
N THR A 74 -11.14 19.10 4.20
CA THR A 74 -10.34 19.81 3.20
C THR A 74 -9.02 20.31 3.80
N LEU A 75 -7.91 19.86 3.22
CA LEU A 75 -6.54 20.27 3.50
C LEU A 75 -6.12 21.34 2.50
N GLY A 76 -6.07 22.61 2.91
CA GLY A 76 -5.74 23.72 2.01
C GLY A 76 -4.71 24.69 2.58
N GLU A 77 -4.31 25.64 1.73
CA GLU A 77 -3.36 26.73 2.04
C GLU A 77 -1.88 26.33 2.18
N PHE A 78 -1.42 25.29 1.48
CA PHE A 78 0.01 24.96 1.43
C PHE A 78 0.68 25.39 0.12
N ASN A 79 2.00 25.60 0.19
CA ASN A 79 2.80 26.16 -0.89
C ASN A 79 2.93 25.21 -2.09
N GLU A 80 3.31 25.78 -3.22
CA GLU A 80 3.72 25.01 -4.40
C GLU A 80 4.98 24.20 -4.11
N ASN A 81 5.18 23.12 -4.85
CA ASN A 81 6.28 22.15 -4.69
C ASN A 81 6.34 21.51 -3.30
N THR A 82 5.22 21.49 -2.58
CA THR A 82 5.11 20.91 -1.25
C THR A 82 4.44 19.55 -1.34
N THR A 83 5.09 18.53 -0.78
CA THR A 83 4.51 17.19 -0.63
C THR A 83 3.78 17.09 0.70
N LEU A 84 2.46 17.08 0.65
CA LEU A 84 1.56 16.84 1.77
C LEU A 84 1.43 15.33 1.98
N CYS A 85 1.69 14.84 3.19
CA CYS A 85 1.35 13.49 3.62
C CYS A 85 0.39 13.55 4.81
N ALA A 86 -0.67 12.75 4.83
CA ALA A 86 -1.70 12.75 5.87
C ALA A 86 -2.20 11.34 6.23
N ALA A 87 -2.68 11.19 7.46
CA ALA A 87 -3.40 10.03 7.97
C ALA A 87 -4.50 10.47 8.94
N VAL A 88 -5.45 9.58 9.24
CA VAL A 88 -6.62 9.86 10.09
C VAL A 88 -6.71 8.84 11.21
N ASN A 89 -7.11 9.28 12.40
CA ASN A 89 -7.48 8.40 13.51
C ASN A 89 -8.75 8.90 14.21
N GLY A 90 -9.53 7.97 14.78
CA GLY A 90 -10.72 8.26 15.55
C GLY A 90 -10.40 8.48 17.04
N TYR A 91 -11.22 9.24 17.74
CA TYR A 91 -11.19 9.36 19.20
C TYR A 91 -12.53 9.01 19.82
N TYR A 92 -12.52 8.39 20.99
CA TYR A 92 -13.69 7.99 21.76
C TYR A 92 -14.06 9.04 22.81
N ALA A 93 -15.23 8.89 23.45
CA ALA A 93 -15.75 9.85 24.43
C ALA A 93 -14.90 9.91 25.71
N ASP A 94 -14.13 8.84 25.99
CA ASP A 94 -13.18 8.76 27.10
C ASP A 94 -11.81 9.36 26.77
N GLY A 95 -11.60 9.84 25.54
CA GLY A 95 -10.35 10.43 25.07
C GLY A 95 -9.32 9.42 24.54
N SER A 96 -9.62 8.11 24.55
CA SER A 96 -8.78 7.12 23.87
C SER A 96 -8.87 7.27 22.34
N GLU A 97 -7.85 6.79 21.63
CA GLU A 97 -7.72 6.95 20.17
C GLU A 97 -7.53 5.60 19.46
N THR A 98 -7.99 5.52 18.21
CA THR A 98 -7.70 4.38 17.33
C THR A 98 -6.27 4.44 16.81
N SER A 99 -5.80 3.34 16.22
CA SER A 99 -4.64 3.37 15.32
C SER A 99 -4.87 4.34 14.15
N TYR A 100 -3.77 4.85 13.59
CA TYR A 100 -3.80 5.65 12.37
C TYR A 100 -4.21 4.81 11.16
N SER A 101 -4.91 5.44 10.22
CA SER A 101 -5.08 4.93 8.86
C SER A 101 -3.74 4.81 8.14
N GLN A 102 -3.77 4.20 6.95
CA GLN A 102 -2.69 4.33 5.98
C GLN A 102 -2.36 5.80 5.68
N VAL A 103 -1.08 6.08 5.41
CA VAL A 103 -0.58 7.41 5.03
C VAL A 103 -0.79 7.63 3.54
N VAL A 104 -1.50 8.70 3.19
CA VAL A 104 -1.71 9.15 1.81
C VAL A 104 -0.88 10.41 1.58
N CYS A 105 -0.23 10.53 0.41
CA CYS A 105 0.58 11.69 0.07
C CYS A 105 0.21 12.26 -1.29
N THR A 106 0.36 13.58 -1.45
CA THR A 106 0.15 14.32 -2.69
C THR A 106 1.10 15.51 -2.77
N THR A 107 1.52 15.90 -3.97
CA THR A 107 2.42 17.03 -4.18
C THR A 107 1.71 18.12 -4.95
N ARG A 108 1.67 19.34 -4.41
CA ARG A 108 1.20 20.51 -5.17
C ARG A 108 2.26 20.91 -6.18
N THR A 109 1.92 20.85 -7.47
CA THR A 109 2.73 21.42 -8.55
C THR A 109 2.47 22.93 -8.69
N PRO A 110 3.37 23.70 -9.32
CA PRO A 110 3.20 25.15 -9.47
C PRO A 110 1.91 25.52 -10.21
N SER A 111 1.18 26.51 -9.69
CA SER A 111 0.08 27.15 -10.41
C SER A 111 0.63 28.33 -11.20
N ALA A 112 0.16 28.50 -12.43
CA ALA A 112 0.62 29.59 -13.29
C ALA A 112 0.20 30.96 -12.76
N ASP A 113 1.15 31.90 -12.66
CA ASP A 113 0.99 33.25 -12.12
C ASP A 113 0.48 34.29 -13.13
N PHE A 114 0.46 33.98 -14.43
CA PHE A 114 -0.14 34.86 -15.43
C PHE A 114 -0.93 34.11 -16.50
N PHE A 115 -1.90 34.82 -17.06
CA PHE A 115 -2.78 34.40 -18.14
C PHE A 115 -2.63 35.39 -19.30
N GLU A 116 -2.14 34.90 -20.45
CA GLU A 116 -2.10 35.67 -21.68
C GLU A 116 -2.90 34.95 -22.78
N ASN A 117 -3.98 35.60 -23.23
CA ASN A 117 -4.78 35.12 -24.35
C ASN A 117 -4.20 35.70 -25.64
N LEU A 118 -3.56 34.84 -26.42
CA LEU A 118 -2.89 35.23 -27.66
C LEU A 118 -3.83 35.18 -28.89
N GLY A 119 -5.09 34.76 -28.71
CA GLY A 119 -6.03 34.45 -29.79
C GLY A 119 -5.77 33.07 -30.42
N ASN A 120 -6.67 32.61 -31.30
CA ASN A 120 -6.62 31.30 -31.98
C ASN A 120 -6.56 30.07 -31.03
N ASN A 121 -7.43 30.06 -30.02
CA ASN A 121 -7.56 28.97 -29.05
C ASN A 121 -6.25 28.64 -28.30
N GLN A 122 -5.34 29.61 -28.18
CA GLN A 122 -4.08 29.49 -27.44
C GLN A 122 -4.16 30.23 -26.11
N MET A 123 -3.79 29.53 -25.03
CA MET A 123 -3.69 30.08 -23.68
C MET A 123 -2.34 29.67 -23.09
N ILE A 124 -1.56 30.67 -22.64
CA ILE A 124 -0.30 30.43 -21.93
C ILE A 124 -0.54 30.53 -20.42
N PHE A 125 0.07 29.61 -19.69
CA PHE A 125 0.10 29.54 -18.23
C PHE A 125 1.58 29.48 -17.79
N GLY A 126 2.08 30.40 -16.96
CA GLY A 126 3.46 30.34 -16.49
C GLY A 126 3.77 31.18 -15.25
N THR A 127 4.96 30.99 -14.67
CA THR A 127 5.55 31.86 -13.64
C THR A 127 6.60 32.77 -14.27
N TYR A 128 6.81 33.98 -13.74
CA TYR A 128 7.71 34.99 -14.34
C TYR A 128 9.21 34.63 -14.32
N VAL A 129 9.57 33.45 -13.80
CA VAL A 129 10.92 32.90 -13.78
C VAL A 129 11.00 31.71 -14.74
N GLU A 130 11.18 32.02 -16.03
CA GLU A 130 11.64 31.18 -17.16
C GLU A 130 11.09 29.76 -17.39
N THR A 131 10.15 29.23 -16.58
CA THR A 131 9.52 27.92 -16.81
C THR A 131 8.01 28.07 -16.89
N GLY A 132 7.51 28.43 -18.07
CA GLY A 132 6.08 28.35 -18.39
C GLY A 132 5.69 26.93 -18.81
N TYR A 133 4.46 26.51 -18.50
CA TYR A 133 3.89 25.23 -18.93
C TYR A 133 2.72 25.52 -19.88
N CYS A 134 2.74 24.97 -21.09
CA CYS A 134 1.57 25.01 -21.97
C CYS A 134 0.86 23.63 -21.95
N ILE A 135 -0.47 23.63 -21.96
CA ILE A 135 -1.29 22.41 -21.95
C ILE A 135 -1.76 22.15 -23.39
N PRO A 136 -1.58 20.94 -23.95
CA PRO A 136 -2.16 20.59 -25.25
C PRO A 136 -3.68 20.47 -25.16
N ILE A 137 -4.39 20.96 -26.18
CA ILE A 137 -5.83 20.75 -26.31
C ILE A 137 -6.07 19.35 -26.87
N ILE A 138 -6.80 18.54 -26.11
CA ILE A 138 -7.19 17.18 -26.47
C ILE A 138 -8.68 17.20 -26.86
N ASN A 139 -9.03 16.53 -27.96
CA ASN A 139 -10.43 16.30 -28.31
C ASN A 139 -11.11 15.38 -27.28
N SER A 140 -12.44 15.34 -27.24
CA SER A 140 -13.20 14.43 -26.35
C SER A 140 -12.96 12.94 -26.59
N ASP A 141 -12.21 12.57 -27.63
CA ASP A 141 -11.87 11.20 -28.02
C ASP A 141 -10.40 10.83 -27.75
N GLY A 142 -9.63 11.70 -27.08
CA GLY A 142 -8.25 11.40 -26.67
C GLY A 142 -7.20 11.53 -27.78
N THR A 143 -7.56 12.01 -28.97
CA THR A 143 -6.60 12.21 -30.07
C THR A 143 -5.91 13.58 -30.02
N TYR A 144 -4.61 13.59 -30.32
CA TYR A 144 -3.85 14.81 -30.60
C TYR A 144 -4.28 15.39 -31.96
N LEU A 145 -4.30 16.71 -32.07
CA LEU A 145 -4.25 17.36 -33.39
C LEU A 145 -2.83 17.19 -33.96
N GLU A 146 -2.61 16.13 -34.75
CA GLU A 146 -1.46 16.07 -35.66
C GLU A 146 -1.78 16.84 -36.94
N GLY A 147 -1.08 17.96 -37.16
CA GLY A 147 -1.22 18.73 -38.40
C GLY A 147 -0.60 20.11 -38.29
N ALA A 148 0.46 20.35 -39.07
CA ALA A 148 1.10 21.66 -39.18
C ALA A 148 0.08 22.76 -39.50
N THR A 149 0.19 23.90 -38.83
CA THR A 149 -0.44 25.13 -39.33
C THR A 149 0.61 26.22 -39.51
N SER A 150 0.57 26.79 -40.71
CA SER A 150 1.51 27.74 -41.28
C SER A 150 1.48 29.08 -40.57
N TYR A 151 2.66 29.69 -40.51
CA TYR A 151 2.87 31.04 -39.99
C TYR A 151 2.20 32.07 -40.92
N THR A 152 1.22 32.80 -40.39
CA THR A 152 0.97 34.19 -40.79
C THR A 152 1.07 35.03 -39.51
N SER A 153 1.48 36.30 -39.63
CA SER A 153 1.99 37.19 -38.57
C SER A 153 1.00 37.54 -37.43
N THR A 154 0.00 36.70 -37.20
CA THR A 154 -1.10 36.86 -36.26
C THR A 154 -1.28 35.64 -35.34
N SER A 155 -0.44 34.61 -35.42
CA SER A 155 -0.52 33.44 -34.54
C SER A 155 0.86 33.07 -33.99
N HIS A 156 1.08 33.45 -32.74
CA HIS A 156 2.21 33.01 -31.92
C HIS A 156 2.01 31.53 -31.54
N SER A 157 2.22 30.61 -32.49
CA SER A 157 2.35 29.20 -32.17
C SER A 157 3.68 28.97 -31.45
N VAL A 158 3.64 28.63 -30.17
CA VAL A 158 4.73 27.89 -29.53
C VAL A 158 4.54 26.44 -29.94
N ASN A 159 5.43 25.93 -30.80
CA ASN A 159 5.57 24.50 -30.99
C ASN A 159 6.17 23.93 -29.70
N PHE A 160 5.52 22.95 -29.09
CA PHE A 160 6.27 21.97 -28.34
C PHE A 160 7.02 21.11 -29.35
N GLU A 161 8.29 21.42 -29.57
CA GLU A 161 9.20 20.34 -29.84
C GLU A 161 9.47 19.66 -28.50
N LYS A 162 8.98 18.42 -28.35
CA LYS A 162 9.57 17.45 -27.44
C LYS A 162 11.09 17.66 -27.49
N ALA A 163 11.75 17.95 -26.36
CA ALA A 163 13.20 17.97 -26.35
C ALA A 163 13.65 16.58 -26.85
N PRO A 164 14.58 16.49 -27.81
CA PRO A 164 15.00 15.21 -28.36
C PRO A 164 15.43 14.27 -27.23
N GLY A 165 14.59 13.27 -26.92
CA GLY A 165 14.83 12.30 -25.84
C GLY A 165 13.83 12.26 -24.68
N ASP A 166 12.87 13.19 -24.58
CA ASP A 166 11.86 13.15 -23.50
C ASP A 166 10.69 12.21 -23.82
N TRP A 167 10.09 11.60 -22.80
CA TRP A 167 8.99 10.64 -22.96
C TRP A 167 7.80 11.00 -22.09
N VAL A 168 6.60 10.68 -22.55
CA VAL A 168 5.34 11.04 -21.86
C VAL A 168 4.65 9.78 -21.37
N LEU A 169 4.21 9.80 -20.11
CA LEU A 169 3.28 8.83 -19.51
C LEU A 169 1.87 9.40 -19.62
N TYR A 170 0.96 8.62 -20.18
CA TYR A 170 -0.49 8.83 -20.18
C TYR A 170 -1.14 7.82 -19.26
N THR A 171 -2.12 8.26 -18.48
CA THR A 171 -2.92 7.40 -17.61
C THR A 171 -4.38 7.54 -17.98
N HIS A 172 -5.09 6.43 -18.18
CA HIS A 172 -6.52 6.46 -18.44
C HIS A 172 -7.30 5.95 -17.23
N GLN A 173 -8.16 6.81 -16.69
CA GLN A 173 -9.08 6.44 -15.63
C GLN A 173 -10.05 5.36 -16.13
N ALA A 174 -10.20 4.27 -15.37
CA ALA A 174 -11.16 3.21 -15.62
C ALA A 174 -12.19 3.10 -14.47
N PRO A 175 -13.42 2.63 -14.73
CA PRO A 175 -14.41 2.41 -13.65
C PRO A 175 -13.95 1.34 -12.66
N GLY A 176 -14.22 1.55 -11.36
CA GLY A 176 -13.93 0.55 -10.30
C GLY A 176 -12.65 0.82 -9.50
N GLY A 177 -12.05 1.98 -9.66
CA GLY A 177 -10.92 2.47 -8.86
C GLY A 177 -10.41 3.80 -9.39
N THR A 178 -9.24 4.22 -8.94
CA THR A 178 -8.54 5.44 -9.36
C THR A 178 -7.14 5.10 -9.83
N ILE A 179 -6.62 5.87 -10.78
CA ILE A 179 -5.22 5.81 -11.23
C ILE A 179 -4.58 7.19 -11.08
N TYR A 180 -3.32 7.21 -10.65
CA TYR A 180 -2.50 8.41 -10.49
C TYR A 180 -1.18 8.24 -11.26
N PRO A 181 -0.70 9.25 -12.00
CA PRO A 181 -1.35 10.55 -12.25
C PRO A 181 -2.71 10.39 -12.95
N LEU A 182 -3.56 11.43 -12.95
CA LEU A 182 -4.90 11.34 -13.57
C LEU A 182 -4.88 11.62 -15.08
N ASP A 183 -3.85 12.31 -15.56
CA ASP A 183 -3.76 12.75 -16.96
C ASP A 183 -2.43 12.33 -17.61
N PHE A 184 -1.35 13.07 -17.33
CA PHE A 184 -0.04 12.76 -17.89
C PHE A 184 1.13 13.29 -17.04
N VAL A 185 2.30 12.68 -17.23
CA VAL A 185 3.58 13.11 -16.67
C VAL A 185 4.64 13.07 -17.78
N VAL A 186 5.52 14.08 -17.82
CA VAL A 186 6.68 14.11 -18.73
C VAL A 186 7.92 13.69 -17.97
N SER A 187 8.63 12.66 -18.45
CA SER A 187 9.94 12.28 -17.93
C SER A 187 11.03 12.98 -18.73
N TYR A 188 11.94 13.62 -17.99
CA TYR A 188 13.16 14.21 -18.49
C TYR A 188 14.31 13.22 -18.33
N TYR A 189 15.19 13.09 -19.32
CA TYR A 189 16.44 12.31 -19.19
C TYR A 189 16.28 10.89 -18.62
N TYR A 190 15.28 10.13 -19.09
CA TYR A 190 15.02 8.74 -18.65
C TYR A 190 14.75 8.58 -17.15
N GLN A 191 14.29 9.63 -16.46
CA GLN A 191 13.88 9.48 -15.07
C GLN A 191 12.70 8.48 -14.94
N PRO A 192 12.64 7.71 -13.85
CA PRO A 192 11.53 6.79 -13.62
C PRO A 192 10.18 7.53 -13.61
N MET A 193 9.16 6.91 -14.21
CA MET A 193 7.78 7.36 -14.08
C MET A 193 7.03 6.40 -13.15
N GLU A 194 6.25 6.95 -12.23
CA GLU A 194 5.50 6.17 -11.23
C GLU A 194 4.00 6.25 -11.52
N VAL A 195 3.34 5.10 -11.52
CA VAL A 195 1.89 4.96 -11.58
C VAL A 195 1.41 4.34 -10.27
N SER A 196 0.34 4.89 -9.71
CA SER A 196 -0.35 4.31 -8.55
C SER A 196 -1.80 4.03 -8.90
N VAL A 197 -2.32 2.91 -8.44
CA VAL A 197 -3.69 2.47 -8.70
C VAL A 197 -4.35 2.14 -7.36
N THR A 198 -5.57 2.61 -7.16
CA THR A 198 -6.35 2.34 -5.94
C THR A 198 -7.74 1.85 -6.33
N PRO A 199 -8.04 0.54 -6.19
CA PRO A 199 -9.37 0.02 -6.44
C PRO A 199 -10.45 0.65 -5.53
N ASP A 200 -11.67 0.76 -6.04
CA ASP A 200 -12.83 1.13 -5.23
C ASP A 200 -13.18 0.00 -4.25
N TYR A 201 -13.98 0.31 -3.23
CA TYR A 201 -14.41 -0.70 -2.25
C TYR A 201 -15.05 -1.94 -2.92
N GLY A 202 -14.52 -3.12 -2.61
CA GLY A 202 -14.99 -4.41 -3.17
C GLY A 202 -14.53 -4.67 -4.61
N LYS A 203 -13.61 -3.86 -5.13
CA LYS A 203 -12.94 -4.07 -6.41
C LYS A 203 -11.47 -4.36 -6.18
N CYS A 204 -10.90 -5.10 -7.12
CA CYS A 204 -9.47 -5.42 -7.16
C CYS A 204 -8.92 -5.06 -8.53
N LEU A 205 -7.65 -4.66 -8.58
CA LEU A 205 -6.94 -4.49 -9.83
C LEU A 205 -6.73 -5.87 -10.45
N THR A 206 -7.37 -6.15 -11.59
CA THR A 206 -7.26 -7.44 -12.28
C THR A 206 -6.27 -7.41 -13.43
N ASP A 207 -6.00 -6.23 -13.98
CA ASP A 207 -4.94 -6.03 -14.97
C ASP A 207 -4.48 -4.57 -14.97
N LEU A 208 -3.25 -4.34 -15.40
CA LEU A 208 -2.69 -3.03 -15.69
C LEU A 208 -1.95 -3.17 -17.01
N THR A 209 -2.36 -2.43 -18.04
CA THR A 209 -1.67 -2.45 -19.33
C THR A 209 -0.81 -1.22 -19.48
N ASP A 210 0.39 -1.40 -20.04
CA ASP A 210 1.26 -0.34 -20.53
C ASP A 210 1.45 -0.52 -22.04
N ASN A 211 1.02 0.47 -22.83
CA ASN A 211 0.99 0.41 -24.29
C ASN A 211 0.28 -0.84 -24.83
N GLY A 212 -0.77 -1.27 -24.13
CA GLY A 212 -1.57 -2.45 -24.47
C GLY A 212 -0.97 -3.79 -24.07
N VAL A 213 0.21 -3.81 -23.43
CA VAL A 213 0.82 -5.02 -22.86
C VAL A 213 0.51 -5.08 -21.37
N SER A 214 0.02 -6.23 -20.89
CA SER A 214 -0.18 -6.43 -19.46
C SER A 214 1.15 -6.36 -18.71
N VAL A 215 1.23 -5.46 -17.74
CA VAL A 215 2.35 -5.28 -16.80
C VAL A 215 1.94 -5.61 -15.38
N ILE A 216 0.81 -6.30 -15.19
CA ILE A 216 0.23 -6.57 -13.88
C ILE A 216 1.20 -7.33 -12.96
N GLN A 217 2.06 -8.19 -13.51
CA GLN A 217 3.10 -8.91 -12.75
C GLN A 217 4.20 -8.00 -12.17
N ASN A 218 4.33 -6.79 -12.71
CA ASN A 218 5.28 -5.78 -12.25
C ASN A 218 4.62 -4.77 -11.30
N VAL A 219 3.34 -4.96 -10.97
CA VAL A 219 2.62 -4.12 -10.01
C VAL A 219 2.87 -4.66 -8.61
N SER A 220 3.34 -3.80 -7.71
CA SER A 220 3.52 -4.15 -6.30
C SER A 220 2.78 -3.15 -5.43
N TYR A 221 1.89 -3.63 -4.56
CA TYR A 221 1.07 -2.79 -3.66
C TYR A 221 0.34 -1.64 -4.38
N GLY A 222 -0.17 -1.91 -5.59
CA GLY A 222 -0.85 -0.91 -6.42
C GLY A 222 0.09 0.09 -7.11
N HIS A 223 1.40 -0.11 -7.07
CA HIS A 223 2.39 0.74 -7.72
C HIS A 223 3.04 0.05 -8.92
N TYR A 224 3.25 0.81 -9.99
CA TYR A 224 3.95 0.39 -11.20
C TYR A 224 4.98 1.44 -11.61
N THR A 225 6.23 1.02 -11.78
CA THR A 225 7.35 1.91 -12.12
C THR A 225 7.85 1.63 -13.53
N ILE A 226 7.92 2.67 -14.35
CA ILE A 226 8.59 2.66 -15.65
C ILE A 226 9.99 3.23 -15.42
N ALA A 227 10.96 2.35 -15.14
CA ALA A 227 12.27 2.75 -14.62
C ALA A 227 13.10 3.62 -15.57
N SER A 228 13.05 3.33 -16.89
CA SER A 228 13.81 4.04 -17.92
C SER A 228 12.97 4.15 -19.19
N PRO A 229 12.01 5.10 -19.26
CA PRO A 229 11.15 5.22 -20.43
C PRO A 229 11.98 5.57 -21.65
N ILE A 230 11.81 4.81 -22.74
CA ILE A 230 12.46 5.06 -24.05
C ILE A 230 11.44 5.24 -25.19
N ILE A 231 10.16 5.23 -24.83
CA ILE A 231 9.01 5.49 -25.68
C ILE A 231 7.95 6.21 -24.83
N ASN A 232 6.89 6.73 -25.46
CA ASN A 232 5.72 7.17 -24.71
C ASN A 232 4.99 5.94 -24.15
N HIS A 233 4.35 6.10 -23.00
CA HIS A 233 3.66 5.04 -22.29
C HIS A 233 2.20 5.41 -22.08
N THR A 234 1.29 4.48 -22.35
CA THR A 234 -0.14 4.63 -22.08
C THR A 234 -0.57 3.55 -21.12
N VAL A 235 -0.87 3.94 -19.88
CA VAL A 235 -1.18 3.04 -18.78
C VAL A 235 -2.68 3.05 -18.48
N ILE A 236 -3.29 1.87 -18.50
CA ILE A 236 -4.73 1.69 -18.32
C ILE A 236 -4.98 0.55 -17.32
N PRO A 237 -5.63 0.82 -16.17
CA PRO A 237 -6.00 -0.21 -15.21
C PRO A 237 -7.30 -0.88 -15.62
N THR A 238 -7.47 -2.14 -15.21
CA THR A 238 -8.73 -2.87 -15.29
C THR A 238 -9.11 -3.34 -13.89
N PHE A 239 -10.31 -2.97 -13.45
CA PHE A 239 -10.83 -3.37 -12.15
C PHE A 239 -11.89 -4.45 -12.29
N GLY A 240 -11.78 -5.48 -11.47
CA GLY A 240 -12.71 -6.61 -11.42
C GLY A 240 -13.15 -6.91 -9.98
N SER A 241 -13.88 -8.01 -9.82
CA SER A 241 -14.16 -8.55 -8.49
C SER A 241 -12.88 -9.14 -7.90
N CYS A 242 -12.71 -8.97 -6.59
CA CYS A 242 -11.61 -9.59 -5.86
C CYS A 242 -11.70 -11.11 -5.86
N PHE A 243 -10.55 -11.76 -5.71
CA PHE A 243 -10.53 -13.18 -5.40
C PHE A 243 -10.95 -13.39 -3.95
N THR A 244 -11.63 -14.50 -3.71
CA THR A 244 -12.02 -14.90 -2.36
C THR A 244 -11.07 -15.95 -1.83
N LEU A 245 -10.63 -15.77 -0.60
CA LEU A 245 -9.98 -16.80 0.19
C LEU A 245 -11.01 -17.32 1.21
N THR A 246 -11.23 -18.64 1.21
CA THR A 246 -11.89 -19.35 2.30
C THR A 246 -10.88 -20.25 2.98
N ALA A 247 -10.91 -20.29 4.30
CA ALA A 247 -10.08 -21.16 5.09
C ALA A 247 -10.96 -21.94 6.08
N SER A 248 -10.78 -23.25 6.12
CA SER A 248 -11.50 -24.13 7.03
C SER A 248 -10.57 -25.15 7.68
N ALA A 249 -10.93 -25.59 8.87
CA ALA A 249 -10.22 -26.63 9.61
C ALA A 249 -11.18 -27.76 9.98
N SER A 250 -10.69 -28.99 9.99
CA SER A 250 -11.42 -30.12 10.57
C SER A 250 -11.56 -29.97 12.10
N ALA A 251 -12.28 -30.89 12.74
CA ALA A 251 -12.30 -30.96 14.20
C ALA A 251 -10.88 -31.18 14.75
N GLY A 252 -10.55 -30.54 15.88
CA GLY A 252 -9.22 -30.62 16.51
C GLY A 252 -8.35 -29.38 16.32
N GLY A 253 -8.86 -28.31 15.72
CA GLY A 253 -8.18 -27.02 15.68
C GLY A 253 -8.97 -25.93 14.94
N SER A 254 -8.29 -24.86 14.57
CA SER A 254 -8.84 -23.74 13.82
C SER A 254 -7.83 -23.13 12.85
N ILE A 255 -8.34 -22.43 11.83
CA ILE A 255 -7.56 -21.63 10.88
C ILE A 255 -8.15 -20.23 10.77
N SER A 256 -7.30 -19.20 10.75
CA SER A 256 -7.72 -17.79 10.77
C SER A 256 -6.82 -16.90 9.91
N PRO A 257 -7.36 -15.92 9.17
CA PRO A 257 -8.79 -15.64 9.01
C PRO A 257 -9.53 -16.74 8.20
N ALA A 258 -10.76 -17.05 8.60
CA ALA A 258 -11.60 -18.04 7.90
C ALA A 258 -12.08 -17.56 6.52
N GLN A 259 -12.11 -16.24 6.31
CA GLN A 259 -12.43 -15.61 5.03
C GLN A 259 -11.61 -14.34 4.85
N SER A 260 -11.14 -14.11 3.63
CA SER A 260 -10.50 -12.86 3.23
C SER A 260 -10.78 -12.53 1.76
N SER A 261 -10.65 -11.26 1.39
CA SER A 261 -10.57 -10.83 0.00
C SER A 261 -9.11 -10.65 -0.39
N LEU A 262 -8.75 -11.08 -1.59
CA LEU A 262 -7.38 -11.03 -2.06
C LEU A 262 -7.28 -10.22 -3.35
N ASP A 263 -6.42 -9.20 -3.30
CA ASP A 263 -6.00 -8.44 -4.48
C ASP A 263 -5.15 -9.34 -5.38
N TYR A 264 -5.07 -9.00 -6.67
CA TYR A 264 -4.16 -9.69 -7.58
C TYR A 264 -2.72 -9.55 -7.08
N MET A 265 -2.02 -10.69 -6.91
CA MET A 265 -0.70 -10.80 -6.27
C MET A 265 -0.64 -10.32 -4.81
N GLY A 266 -1.78 -10.12 -4.17
CA GLY A 266 -1.84 -9.94 -2.73
C GLY A 266 -1.36 -11.20 -2.00
N SER A 267 -1.04 -11.02 -0.72
CA SER A 267 -0.77 -12.13 0.18
C SER A 267 -1.65 -12.04 1.43
N VAL A 268 -2.05 -13.20 1.94
CA VAL A 268 -2.72 -13.35 3.23
C VAL A 268 -1.99 -14.45 4.00
N THR A 269 -1.54 -14.12 5.21
CA THR A 269 -1.00 -15.10 6.14
C THR A 269 -2.14 -15.71 6.93
N LEU A 270 -2.32 -17.02 6.79
CA LEU A 270 -3.21 -17.82 7.62
C LEU A 270 -2.45 -18.31 8.86
N THR A 271 -3.13 -18.31 10.00
CA THR A 271 -2.65 -18.90 11.25
C THR A 271 -3.47 -20.14 11.55
N ILE A 272 -2.78 -21.25 11.78
CA ILE A 272 -3.36 -22.53 12.15
C ILE A 272 -3.09 -22.73 13.64
N THR A 273 -4.11 -23.12 14.38
CA THR A 273 -4.03 -23.39 15.82
C THR A 273 -4.58 -24.78 16.08
N GLU A 274 -3.74 -25.62 16.65
CA GLU A 274 -4.07 -27.00 17.01
C GLU A 274 -4.70 -27.02 18.40
N ASP A 275 -5.79 -27.77 18.58
CA ASP A 275 -6.31 -28.04 19.92
C ASP A 275 -5.39 -29.05 20.61
N GLU A 276 -5.34 -29.01 21.95
CA GLU A 276 -4.52 -29.90 22.75
C GLU A 276 -4.73 -31.38 22.37
N GLY A 277 -3.62 -32.07 22.04
CA GLY A 277 -3.63 -33.48 21.63
C GLY A 277 -3.99 -33.73 20.17
N ASN A 278 -4.03 -32.70 19.33
CA ASN A 278 -4.17 -32.83 17.87
C ASN A 278 -2.94 -32.28 17.16
N GLU A 279 -2.73 -32.71 15.93
CA GLU A 279 -1.67 -32.23 15.05
C GLU A 279 -2.23 -31.98 13.64
N LEU A 280 -1.66 -30.99 12.94
CA LEU A 280 -1.92 -30.73 11.54
C LEU A 280 -1.30 -31.85 10.69
N THR A 281 -2.12 -32.68 10.06
CA THR A 281 -1.66 -33.79 9.21
C THR A 281 -1.66 -33.43 7.74
N GLU A 282 -2.53 -32.52 7.32
CA GLU A 282 -2.63 -32.07 5.93
C GLU A 282 -3.08 -30.61 5.85
N LEU A 283 -2.53 -29.89 4.89
CA LEU A 283 -3.01 -28.58 4.47
C LEU A 283 -3.12 -28.60 2.96
N THR A 284 -4.29 -28.27 2.42
CA THR A 284 -4.51 -28.13 0.98
C THR A 284 -4.92 -26.71 0.64
N ASP A 285 -4.51 -26.25 -0.53
CA ASP A 285 -4.99 -25.02 -1.17
C ASP A 285 -5.53 -25.41 -2.54
N ASN A 286 -6.82 -25.15 -2.78
CA ASN A 286 -7.53 -25.59 -3.99
C ASN A 286 -7.39 -27.11 -4.24
N GLY A 287 -7.32 -27.89 -3.17
CA GLY A 287 -7.16 -29.35 -3.20
C GLY A 287 -5.73 -29.84 -3.51
N VAL A 288 -4.75 -28.95 -3.65
CA VAL A 288 -3.33 -29.29 -3.79
C VAL A 288 -2.67 -29.23 -2.42
N SER A 289 -1.89 -30.25 -2.04
CA SER A 289 -1.19 -30.25 -0.76
C SER A 289 -0.09 -29.19 -0.72
N VAL A 290 -0.13 -28.34 0.31
CA VAL A 290 0.82 -27.25 0.59
C VAL A 290 1.44 -27.38 1.99
N ILE A 291 1.29 -28.55 2.62
CA ILE A 291 1.79 -28.83 3.98
C ILE A 291 3.30 -28.57 4.12
N GLY A 292 4.07 -28.75 3.04
CA GLY A 292 5.51 -28.47 3.02
C GLY A 292 5.89 -26.99 3.08
N ASP A 293 4.93 -26.10 2.81
CA ASP A 293 5.13 -24.64 2.82
C ASP A 293 4.67 -24.01 4.16
N VAL A 294 4.16 -24.81 5.09
CA VAL A 294 3.79 -24.38 6.44
C VAL A 294 5.05 -24.09 7.26
N TYR A 295 5.05 -22.99 8.00
CA TYR A 295 6.18 -22.58 8.84
C TYR A 295 5.72 -22.15 10.23
N LEU A 296 6.65 -22.17 11.20
CA LEU A 296 6.39 -21.61 12.53
C LEU A 296 6.69 -20.11 12.54
N GLY A 297 5.69 -19.32 12.92
CA GLY A 297 5.83 -17.89 13.16
C GLY A 297 6.67 -17.58 14.39
N GLN A 298 7.04 -16.31 14.57
CA GLN A 298 7.73 -15.85 15.79
C GLN A 298 6.88 -16.00 17.05
N ASP A 299 5.56 -16.12 16.88
CA ASP A 299 4.58 -16.41 17.92
C ASP A 299 4.43 -17.91 18.21
N GLU A 300 5.29 -18.75 17.63
CA GLU A 300 5.28 -20.22 17.74
C GLU A 300 4.00 -20.87 17.22
N LEU A 301 3.20 -20.14 16.43
CA LEU A 301 2.02 -20.67 15.76
C LEU A 301 2.35 -21.10 14.33
N LEU A 302 1.67 -22.13 13.83
CA LEU A 302 1.77 -22.55 12.43
C LEU A 302 1.17 -21.48 11.52
N LYS A 303 1.89 -21.14 10.46
CA LYS A 303 1.54 -20.11 9.47
C LYS A 303 1.62 -20.69 8.07
N TYR A 304 0.75 -20.20 7.19
CA TYR A 304 0.79 -20.46 5.76
C TYR A 304 0.47 -19.18 5.00
N ASP A 305 1.34 -18.80 4.08
CA ASP A 305 1.15 -17.61 3.25
C ASP A 305 0.49 -18.00 1.93
N VAL A 306 -0.78 -17.64 1.78
CA VAL A 306 -1.43 -17.66 0.46
C VAL A 306 -0.88 -16.48 -0.31
N SER A 307 -0.07 -16.76 -1.32
CA SER A 307 0.59 -15.76 -2.15
C SER A 307 0.25 -15.96 -3.63
N ASN A 308 0.36 -14.89 -4.42
CA ASN A 308 0.16 -14.92 -5.88
C ASN A 308 -1.27 -15.27 -6.31
N ALA A 309 -2.29 -14.78 -5.59
CA ALA A 309 -3.66 -15.04 -6.01
C ALA A 309 -3.95 -14.42 -7.38
N ASN A 310 -4.12 -15.32 -8.33
CA ASN A 310 -4.68 -15.10 -9.64
C ASN A 310 -6.04 -15.81 -9.77
N GLU A 311 -6.50 -16.44 -8.68
CA GLU A 311 -7.74 -17.19 -8.57
C GLU A 311 -8.26 -17.16 -7.13
N ASN A 312 -9.48 -17.68 -6.94
CA ASN A 312 -10.01 -17.92 -5.60
C ASN A 312 -9.25 -19.06 -4.92
N HIS A 313 -9.07 -18.96 -3.61
CA HIS A 313 -8.40 -19.97 -2.81
C HIS A 313 -9.37 -20.60 -1.81
N ASP A 314 -9.36 -21.93 -1.74
CA ASP A 314 -10.02 -22.71 -0.71
C ASP A 314 -8.98 -23.52 0.06
N VAL A 315 -8.61 -23.02 1.23
CA VAL A 315 -7.59 -23.61 2.10
C VAL A 315 -8.27 -24.49 3.14
N VAL A 316 -7.89 -25.76 3.19
CA VAL A 316 -8.45 -26.74 4.12
C VAL A 316 -7.34 -27.37 4.94
N ALA A 317 -7.41 -27.18 6.26
CA ALA A 317 -6.54 -27.81 7.24
C ALA A 317 -7.21 -29.07 7.81
N THR A 318 -6.52 -30.20 7.71
CA THR A 318 -6.91 -31.45 8.36
C THR A 318 -6.05 -31.65 9.60
N LEU A 319 -6.72 -31.67 10.75
CA LEU A 319 -6.15 -32.00 12.03
C LEU A 319 -6.65 -33.37 12.49
N GLU A 320 -5.73 -34.14 13.05
CA GLU A 320 -6.04 -35.44 13.63
C GLU A 320 -5.54 -35.53 15.07
N ALA A 321 -6.25 -36.30 15.88
CA ALA A 321 -5.79 -36.58 17.23
C ALA A 321 -4.46 -37.33 17.16
N ILE A 322 -3.51 -36.90 17.98
CA ILE A 322 -2.23 -37.57 18.14
C ILE A 322 -2.51 -38.95 18.76
N THR A 323 -2.54 -39.98 17.91
CA THR A 323 -2.85 -41.35 18.33
C THR A 323 -1.58 -42.19 18.57
N ASN A 324 -0.40 -41.68 18.17
CA ASN A 324 0.91 -42.34 18.32
C ASN A 324 2.10 -41.35 18.23
N GLY A 325 1.95 -40.10 18.69
CA GLY A 325 3.07 -39.15 18.74
C GLY A 325 4.03 -39.44 19.90
N ASP A 326 5.32 -39.20 19.70
CA ASP A 326 6.31 -39.20 20.78
C ASP A 326 5.87 -38.17 21.84
N ILE A 327 5.48 -38.69 23.01
CA ILE A 327 5.07 -37.87 24.13
C ILE A 327 6.32 -37.16 24.67
N ILE A 328 6.40 -35.83 24.53
CA ILE A 328 7.42 -35.03 25.20
C ILE A 328 7.05 -34.96 26.68
N ILE A 329 7.77 -35.72 27.51
CA ILE A 329 7.60 -35.67 28.96
C ILE A 329 8.54 -34.59 29.52
N PRO A 330 8.00 -33.54 30.18
CA PRO A 330 8.80 -32.36 30.56
C PRO A 330 9.83 -32.66 31.65
N SER A 331 9.80 -33.83 32.29
CA SER A 331 10.84 -34.25 33.22
C SER A 331 10.93 -35.77 33.38
N PHE A 332 11.99 -36.38 32.86
CA PHE A 332 12.46 -37.71 33.26
C PHE A 332 13.94 -37.60 33.69
N GLY A 333 14.23 -37.95 34.95
CA GLY A 333 15.56 -37.79 35.54
C GLY A 333 15.90 -36.36 36.00
N LEU A 334 17.14 -36.17 36.45
CA LEU A 334 17.73 -34.87 36.81
C LEU A 334 18.77 -34.45 35.76
N ILE A 335 19.09 -33.15 35.70
CA ILE A 335 20.12 -32.62 34.78
C ILE A 335 21.51 -33.25 34.96
N THR A 336 21.77 -33.87 36.11
CA THR A 336 23.03 -34.58 36.40
C THR A 336 23.03 -36.05 35.99
N ASP A 337 21.90 -36.57 35.52
CA ASP A 337 21.79 -37.97 35.14
C ASP A 337 22.29 -38.19 33.72
N THR A 338 22.78 -39.40 33.44
CA THR A 338 23.20 -39.82 32.11
C THR A 338 22.06 -40.59 31.45
N ALA A 339 21.64 -40.17 30.26
CA ALA A 339 20.62 -40.86 29.49
C ALA A 339 21.08 -42.27 29.05
N LEU A 340 20.16 -43.23 29.08
CA LEU A 340 20.33 -44.61 28.65
C LEU A 340 19.20 -44.99 27.70
N VAL A 341 19.49 -45.94 26.80
CA VAL A 341 18.54 -46.57 25.88
C VAL A 341 18.79 -48.07 25.87
N GLY A 342 17.72 -48.88 25.90
CA GLY A 342 17.81 -50.32 25.72
C GLY A 342 16.50 -51.03 26.03
N ASP A 343 16.39 -52.27 25.57
CA ASP A 343 15.28 -53.18 25.89
C ASP A 343 15.38 -53.68 27.34
N TRP A 344 14.61 -53.08 28.24
CA TRP A 344 14.67 -53.39 29.67
C TRP A 344 13.64 -54.45 30.10
N ASN A 345 12.70 -54.81 29.23
CA ASN A 345 11.62 -55.75 29.48
C ASN A 345 11.66 -57.02 28.60
N ASN A 346 12.61 -57.07 27.67
CA ASN A 346 12.86 -58.13 26.71
C ASN A 346 11.70 -58.37 25.72
N ASP A 347 11.03 -57.31 25.27
CA ASP A 347 9.96 -57.36 24.26
C ASP A 347 10.45 -57.09 22.83
N GLY A 348 11.73 -56.75 22.67
CA GLY A 348 12.37 -56.46 21.39
C GLY A 348 12.30 -54.99 20.96
N LYS A 349 11.83 -54.08 21.81
CA LYS A 349 11.88 -52.62 21.61
C LYS A 349 12.79 -51.99 22.66
N ASP A 350 13.43 -50.89 22.29
CA ASP A 350 14.26 -50.12 23.23
C ASP A 350 13.40 -49.11 24.00
N GLU A 351 13.62 -48.98 25.31
CA GLU A 351 13.03 -47.94 26.14
C GLU A 351 14.08 -46.99 26.73
N ILE A 352 13.60 -45.84 27.23
CA ILE A 352 14.42 -44.83 27.87
C ILE A 352 14.75 -45.17 29.32
N GLY A 353 15.92 -44.71 29.78
CA GLY A 353 16.33 -44.82 31.16
C GLY A 353 17.32 -43.72 31.52
N VAL A 354 17.59 -43.54 32.81
CA VAL A 354 18.66 -42.67 33.29
C VAL A 354 19.53 -43.35 34.33
N ALA A 355 20.83 -43.09 34.27
CA ALA A 355 21.82 -43.51 35.25
C ALA A 355 22.27 -42.31 36.08
N ARG A 356 22.10 -42.41 37.40
CA ARG A 356 22.54 -41.41 38.36
C ARG A 356 23.78 -41.88 39.10
N LYS A 357 24.86 -41.10 38.99
CA LYS A 357 26.09 -41.36 39.74
C LYS A 357 25.94 -40.91 41.19
N GLY A 358 25.88 -41.86 42.11
CA GLY A 358 25.99 -41.61 43.55
C GLY A 358 27.45 -41.55 44.02
N ALA A 359 27.65 -41.32 45.32
CA ALA A 359 28.99 -41.24 45.91
C ALA A 359 29.77 -42.57 45.85
N THR A 360 29.08 -43.70 45.78
CA THR A 360 29.70 -45.04 45.87
C THR A 360 29.11 -46.04 44.87
N TYR A 361 27.96 -45.74 44.28
CA TYR A 361 27.25 -46.63 43.37
C TYR A 361 26.45 -45.83 42.33
N TRP A 362 26.07 -46.51 41.24
CA TRP A 362 25.14 -46.00 40.25
C TRP A 362 23.71 -46.43 40.61
N SER A 363 22.74 -45.53 40.44
CA SER A 363 21.32 -45.84 40.50
C SER A 363 20.73 -45.74 39.09
N TYR A 364 19.85 -46.68 38.73
CA TYR A 364 19.24 -46.75 37.40
C TYR A 364 17.72 -46.60 37.53
N TYR A 365 17.15 -45.70 36.74
CA TYR A 365 15.72 -45.46 36.66
C TYR A 365 15.31 -45.74 35.22
N LEU A 366 14.49 -46.78 35.00
CA LEU A 366 14.20 -47.34 33.69
C LEU A 366 12.69 -47.30 33.45
N ASP A 367 12.25 -46.81 32.29
CA ASP A 367 10.86 -46.89 31.85
C ASP A 367 10.58 -48.30 31.27
N LYS A 368 10.53 -49.30 32.15
CA LYS A 368 10.37 -50.70 31.72
C LYS A 368 9.04 -50.98 31.03
N ASN A 369 8.05 -50.13 31.23
CA ASN A 369 6.71 -50.29 30.68
C ASN A 369 6.48 -49.43 29.43
N GLY A 370 7.50 -48.71 28.96
CA GLY A 370 7.50 -47.98 27.70
C GLY A 370 6.38 -46.96 27.59
N ASN A 371 5.96 -46.35 28.70
CA ASN A 371 4.87 -45.38 28.70
C ASN A 371 5.36 -43.92 28.60
N GLY A 372 6.66 -43.73 28.35
CA GLY A 372 7.30 -42.45 28.10
C GLY A 372 7.71 -41.68 29.35
N VAL A 373 7.62 -42.28 30.54
CA VAL A 373 7.69 -41.59 31.86
C VAL A 373 9.09 -41.36 32.37
#